data_AF-A0A0U5MRG9-F1
#
_entry.id   AF-A0A0U5MRG9-F1
#
_cell.length_a   1.000
_cell.length_b   1.000
_cell.length_c   1.000
_cell.angle_alpha   90.00
_cell.angle_beta   90.00
_cell.angle_gamma   90.00
#
_symmetry.space_group_name_H-M   'P 1'
#
loop_
_entity.id
_entity.type
_entity.pdbx_description
1 polymer ?
#
loop_
_entity_poly.entity_id
_entity_poly.type
_entity_poly.pdbx_seq_one_letter_code
_entity_poly.pdbx_strand_id
1 'polypeptide(L)' 'MDLSKDQRLWLIGAEPGTDELDEAPDWLVFECYKLGVIRPGGAPGRWRLSAIGRKAVDALLAET' A
#
# COMPACT_ATOMS: atom_id res chain seq x y z
N MET A 1 11.17 -2.19 -8.18
CA MET A 1 10.06 -3.13 -7.92
C MET A 1 8.97 -2.76 -8.90
N ASP A 2 8.44 -3.71 -9.66
CA ASP A 2 7.32 -3.41 -10.57
C ASP A 2 6.02 -3.78 -9.87
N LEU A 3 5.13 -2.79 -9.70
CA LEU A 3 3.82 -2.95 -9.09
C LEU A 3 2.77 -3.05 -10.20
N SER A 4 1.79 -3.94 -10.03
CA SER A 4 0.65 -4.03 -10.94
C SER A 4 -0.23 -2.76 -10.85
N LYS A 5 -1.10 -2.54 -11.84
CA LYS A 5 -2.02 -1.39 -11.83
C LYS A 5 -2.89 -1.35 -10.58
N ASP A 6 -3.43 -2.50 -10.16
CA ASP A 6 -4.31 -2.58 -8.98
C ASP A 6 -3.55 -2.31 -7.68
N GLN A 7 -2.31 -2.80 -7.58
CA GLN A 7 -1.43 -2.50 -6.46
C GLN A 7 -1.11 -1.00 -6.38
N ARG A 8 -0.74 -0.38 -7.50
CA ARG A 8 -0.47 1.07 -7.54
C ARG A 8 -1.68 1.89 -7.12
N LEU A 9 -2.86 1.60 -7.69
CA LEU A 9 -4.09 2.32 -7.39
C LEU A 9 -4.46 2.24 -5.91
N TRP A 10 -4.37 1.04 -5.33
CA TRP A 10 -4.70 0.86 -3.92
C TRP A 10 -3.68 1.54 -3.00
N LEU A 11 -2.37 1.37 -3.25
CA LEU A 11 -1.32 1.95 -2.41
C LEU A 11 -1.32 3.49 -2.44
N ILE A 12 -1.64 4.11 -3.58
CA ILE A 12 -1.77 5.57 -3.70
C ILE A 12 -2.95 6.11 -2.88
N GLY A 13 -3.97 5.28 -2.62
CA GLY A 13 -5.12 5.62 -1.79
C GLY A 13 -4.83 5.67 -0.28
N ALA A 14 -3.59 5.44 0.17
CA ALA A 14 -3.24 5.50 1.58
C ALA A 14 -3.49 6.88 2.19
N GLU A 15 -4.11 6.92 3.37
CA GLU A 15 -4.44 8.16 4.08
C GLU A 15 -3.15 8.95 4.43
N PRO A 16 -3.06 10.23 4.03
CA PRO A 16 -1.93 11.08 4.38
C PRO A 16 -1.71 11.16 5.90
N GLY A 17 -0.46 11.03 6.33
CA GLY A 17 -0.06 11.15 7.74
C GLY A 17 -0.25 9.88 8.58
N THR A 18 -1.13 8.95 8.18
CA THR A 18 -1.29 7.67 8.90
C THR A 18 -0.80 6.44 8.13
N ASP A 19 -0.67 6.56 6.80
CA ASP A 19 -0.34 5.46 5.88
C ASP A 19 -1.41 4.36 5.84
N GLU A 20 -2.54 4.52 6.51
CA GLU A 20 -3.60 3.50 6.57
C GLU A 20 -4.28 3.37 5.20
N LEU A 21 -4.62 2.14 4.85
CA LEU A 21 -5.26 1.75 3.61
C LEU A 21 -6.71 1.36 3.89
N ASP A 22 -7.57 1.67 2.93
CA ASP A 22 -8.92 1.13 2.89
C ASP A 22 -8.92 -0.37 2.59
N GLU A 23 -10.07 -1.00 2.82
CA GLU A 23 -10.28 -2.41 2.54
C GLU A 23 -10.00 -2.73 1.06
N ALA A 24 -9.37 -3.87 0.84
CA ALA A 24 -9.08 -4.41 -0.47
C ALA A 24 -9.34 -5.91 -0.49
N PRO A 25 -9.54 -6.51 -1.68
CA PRO A 25 -9.63 -7.95 -1.81
C PRO A 25 -8.42 -8.67 -1.20
N ASP A 26 -8.65 -9.82 -0.56
CA ASP A 26 -7.61 -10.59 0.13
C ASP A 26 -6.40 -10.92 -0.75
N TRP A 27 -6.63 -11.18 -2.04
CA TRP A 27 -5.54 -11.46 -2.99
C TRP A 27 -4.59 -10.26 -3.15
N LEU A 28 -5.14 -9.04 -3.20
CA LEU A 28 -4.36 -7.81 -3.36
C LEU A 28 -3.58 -7.50 -2.09
N VAL A 29 -4.22 -7.66 -0.94
CA VAL A 29 -3.59 -7.54 0.38
C VAL A 29 -2.43 -8.53 0.50
N PHE A 30 -2.66 -9.80 0.16
CA PHE A 30 -1.65 -10.85 0.26
C PHE A 30 -0.44 -10.57 -0.64
N GLU A 31 -0.65 -10.17 -1.88
CA GLU A 31 0.44 -9.82 -2.79
C GLU A 31 1.25 -8.62 -2.30
N CYS A 32 0.60 -7.54 -1.91
CA CYS A 32 1.26 -6.36 -1.36
C CYS A 32 2.03 -6.69 -0.07
N TYR A 33 1.47 -7.55 0.79
CA TYR A 33 2.14 -7.99 2.01
C TYR A 33 3.38 -8.83 1.68
N LYS A 34 3.28 -9.76 0.73
CA LYS A 34 4.40 -10.58 0.26
C LYS A 34 5.52 -9.75 -0.37
N LEU A 35 5.17 -8.66 -1.06
CA LEU A 35 6.11 -7.68 -1.60
C LEU A 35 6.76 -6.79 -0.51
N GLY A 36 6.26 -6.85 0.72
CA GLY A 36 6.76 -6.06 1.85
C GLY A 36 6.39 -4.57 1.78
N VAL A 37 5.44 -4.20 0.91
CA VAL A 37 5.01 -2.80 0.73
C VAL A 37 3.94 -2.38 1.73
N ILE A 38 3.29 -3.32 2.41
CA ILE A 38 2.34 -3.06 3.50
C ILE A 38 2.69 -3.83 4.76
N ARG A 39 2.08 -3.43 5.87
CA ARG A 39 2.18 -4.06 7.19
C ARG A 39 0.87 -3.91 7.95
N PRO A 40 0.64 -4.70 9.02
CA PRO A 40 -0.53 -4.52 9.88
C PRO A 40 -0.66 -3.07 10.39
N GLY A 41 -1.87 -2.54 10.30
CA GLY A 41 -2.27 -1.21 10.75
C GLY A 41 -2.49 -1.12 12.26
N GLY A 42 -3.12 -0.03 12.70
CA GLY A 42 -3.47 0.19 14.11
C GLY A 42 -4.63 -0.66 14.64
N ALA A 43 -5.46 -1.22 13.75
CA ALA A 43 -6.64 -2.01 14.10
C ALA A 43 -6.65 -3.38 13.39
N PRO A 44 -7.33 -4.40 13.96
CA PRO A 44 -7.51 -5.68 13.29
C PRO A 44 -8.15 -5.52 11.90
N GLY A 45 -7.57 -6.20 10.90
CA GLY A 45 -8.04 -6.11 9.51
C GLY A 45 -7.62 -4.85 8.75
N ARG A 46 -6.98 -3.88 9.43
CA ARG A 46 -6.42 -2.69 8.77
C ARG A 46 -4.97 -2.90 8.37
N TRP A 47 -4.61 -2.30 7.25
CA TRP A 47 -3.27 -2.36 6.66
C TRP A 47 -2.76 -0.95 6.44
N ARG A 48 -1.46 -0.77 6.54
CA ARG A 48 -0.81 0.51 6.25
C ARG A 48 0.44 0.29 5.43
N LEU A 49 0.91 1.33 4.76
CA LEU A 49 2.18 1.28 4.04
C LEU A 49 3.33 0.94 5.01
N SER A 50 4.25 0.14 4.51
CA SER A 50 5.59 0.01 5.09
C SER A 50 6.46 1.18 4.63
N ALA A 51 7.67 1.30 5.18
CA ALA A 51 8.63 2.29 4.67
C ALA A 51 8.99 2.05 3.19
N ILE A 52 8.93 0.81 2.71
CA ILE A 52 9.16 0.47 1.30
C ILE A 52 7.93 0.88 0.47
N GLY A 53 6.72 0.61 0.96
CA GLY A 53 5.48 1.03 0.31
C GLY A 53 5.37 2.53 0.19
N ARG A 54 5.69 3.29 1.25
CA ARG A 54 5.69 4.76 1.21
C ARG A 54 6.62 5.30 0.14
N LYS A 55 7.86 4.79 0.05
CA LYS A 55 8.80 5.18 -1.02
C LYS A 55 8.27 4.85 -2.42
N ALA A 56 7.59 3.71 -2.58
CA ALA A 56 6.98 3.33 -3.86
C ALA A 56 5.85 4.29 -4.24
N VAL A 57 4.99 4.66 -3.28
CA VAL A 57 3.93 5.66 -3.48
C VAL A 57 4.50 7.03 -3.83
N ASP A 58 5.53 7.49 -3.11
CA ASP A 58 6.17 8.78 -3.38
C ASP A 58 6.76 8.83 -4.81
N ALA A 59 7.37 7.73 -5.27
CA ALA A 59 7.88 7.62 -6.63
C ALA A 59 6.75 7.65 -7.67
N LEU A 60 5.65 6.92 -7.43
CA LEU A 60 4.49 6.91 -8.33
C LEU A 60 3.86 8.29 -8.47
N LEU A 61 3.76 9.05 -7.38
CA LEU A 61 3.19 10.39 -7.39
C LEU A 61 4.09 11.41 -8.08
N ALA A 62 5.41 11.22 -8.05
CA ALA A 62 6.36 12.08 -8.74
C ALA A 62 6.41 11.85 -10.27
N GLU A 63 5.85 10.74 -10.76
CA GLU A 63 5.71 10.43 -12.20
C GLU A 63 4.45 11.03 -12.84
N THR A 64 3.56 11.63 -12.03
CA THR A 64 2.31 12.31 -12.44
C THR A 64 2.45 13.81 -12.49
#